data_AF-A0A3D0HMU2-F1
#
_entry.id   AF-A0A3D0HMU2-F1
#
_cell.length_a   1.000
_cell.length_b   1.000
_cell.length_c   1.000
_cell.angle_alpha   90.00
_cell.angle_beta   90.00
_cell.angle_gamma   90.00
#
_symmetry.space_group_name_H-M   'P 1'
#
loop_
_entity.id
_entity.type
_entity.pdbx_description
1 polymer ?
#
loop_
_entity_poly.entity_id
_entity_poly.type
_entity_poly.pdbx_seq_one_letter_code
_entity_poly.pdbx_strand_id
1 'polypeptide(L)'
;MNTLVIVLIAAVVLFAAYVLYGRWLANKWGIDPKAETPAVKFNDGKDYVPTNGWTVFSHQFSSIAGAGPVTGAIQAAAFGWLPVLLWVLIGGVFFGAVTDFGALYVSVKNQGKSMGMVIEKYIGKFGRKIFLLFCWLFTLIVTAAFADMVAGTFNAYSVEQPGTLAPAAATNGAAGMVSIMFMVFAVIFGLVQKKFNLSGWKEAVFGIVCIVLSFVIGMNCPLEFGKDTWSYITFVYIFFAAVLPMWLLKQPRDYMTTFMFIGMIAGAVIGLFVAHPSMNLPVYTGFNNETLGTMFPILFVTVACGAVSGFHSLVSSGTSSKTVENEKDMLKVGYGAMVLESLLAVLALCVAGAAAGADGTPAVGTPFQIFSQGVAGFFEM
;
A
#
# COMPACT_ATOMS: atom_id res chain seq x y z
N MET A 1 -1.55 22.62 -15.43
CA MET A 1 -1.72 23.01 -14.01
C MET A 1 -0.54 22.47 -13.21
N ASN A 2 -0.02 23.18 -12.21
CA ASN A 2 1.12 22.69 -11.43
C ASN A 2 0.68 21.50 -10.56
N THR A 3 1.41 20.39 -10.62
CA THR A 3 1.11 19.16 -9.88
C THR A 3 1.20 19.34 -8.36
N LEU A 4 2.09 20.22 -7.88
CA LEU A 4 2.19 20.58 -6.47
C LEU A 4 0.87 21.16 -5.94
N VAL A 5 0.20 22.00 -6.74
CA VAL A 5 -1.10 22.58 -6.36
C VAL A 5 -2.15 21.49 -6.17
N ILE A 6 -2.16 20.48 -7.04
CA ILE A 6 -3.06 19.32 -6.91
C ILE A 6 -2.79 18.59 -5.61
N VAL A 7 -1.53 18.28 -5.32
CA VAL A 7 -1.12 17.55 -4.11
C VAL A 7 -1.47 18.35 -2.86
N LEU A 8 -1.26 19.67 -2.85
CA LEU A 8 -1.62 20.53 -1.72
C LEU A 8 -3.13 20.57 -1.49
N ILE A 9 -3.93 20.73 -2.56
CA ILE A 9 -5.39 20.68 -2.46
C ILE A 9 -5.83 19.32 -1.90
N ALA A 10 -5.30 18.22 -2.45
CA ALA A 10 -5.58 16.88 -1.98
C ALA A 10 -5.19 16.68 -0.51
N ALA A 11 -4.00 17.13 -0.10
CA ALA A 11 -3.52 17.05 1.27
C ALA A 11 -4.44 17.82 2.23
N VAL A 12 -4.91 19.01 1.85
CA VAL A 12 -5.87 19.79 2.65
C VAL A 12 -7.22 19.06 2.76
N VAL A 13 -7.75 18.54 1.66
CA VAL A 13 -9.02 17.78 1.65
C VAL A 13 -8.92 16.52 2.52
N LEU A 14 -7.84 15.75 2.35
CA LEU A 14 -7.58 14.51 3.09
C LEU A 14 -7.33 14.77 4.58
N PHE A 15 -6.59 15.83 4.91
CA PHE A 15 -6.40 16.27 6.30
C PHE A 15 -7.72 16.72 6.94
N ALA A 16 -8.51 17.53 6.23
CA ALA A 16 -9.83 17.96 6.68
C ALA A 16 -10.76 16.76 6.87
N ALA A 17 -10.74 15.78 5.95
CA ALA A 17 -11.50 14.54 6.08
C ALA A 17 -11.12 13.77 7.35
N TYR A 18 -9.83 13.62 7.66
CA TYR A 18 -9.37 12.96 8.88
C TYR A 18 -9.82 13.70 10.15
N VAL A 19 -9.60 15.02 10.21
CA VAL A 19 -9.85 15.83 11.41
C VAL A 19 -11.33 16.11 11.63
N LEU A 20 -12.12 16.30 10.57
CA LEU A 20 -13.53 16.63 10.67
C LEU A 20 -14.39 15.36 10.59
N TYR A 21 -14.37 14.67 9.45
CA TYR A 21 -15.26 13.55 9.20
C TYR A 21 -14.84 12.29 9.97
N GLY A 22 -13.54 11.96 9.97
CA GLY A 22 -13.00 10.83 10.73
C GLY A 22 -13.24 10.96 12.24
N ARG A 23 -12.98 12.14 12.83
CA ARG A 23 -13.29 12.39 14.25
C ARG A 23 -14.78 12.37 14.53
N TRP A 24 -15.59 12.97 13.66
CA TRP A 24 -17.05 12.88 13.78
C TRP A 24 -17.52 11.42 13.77
N LEU A 25 -16.97 10.59 12.89
CA LEU A 25 -17.28 9.17 12.78
C LEU A 25 -16.87 8.38 14.03
N ALA A 26 -15.65 8.60 14.52
CA ALA A 26 -15.16 7.98 15.76
C ALA A 26 -16.03 8.34 16.97
N ASN A 27 -16.44 9.61 17.09
CA ASN A 27 -17.34 10.07 18.15
C ASN A 27 -18.74 9.48 17.97
N LYS A 28 -19.27 9.46 16.75
CA LYS A 28 -20.61 8.94 16.45
C LYS A 28 -20.72 7.43 16.68
N TRP A 29 -19.65 6.68 16.40
CA TRP A 29 -19.58 5.24 16.61
C TRP A 29 -19.22 4.87 18.05
N GLY A 30 -18.77 5.82 18.89
CA GLY A 30 -18.53 5.57 20.31
C GLY A 30 -17.20 4.88 20.58
N ILE A 31 -16.12 5.36 19.95
CA ILE A 31 -14.76 5.02 20.35
C ILE A 31 -14.53 5.45 21.80
N ASP A 32 -14.17 4.50 22.66
CA ASP A 32 -13.97 4.75 24.09
C ASP A 32 -12.51 4.50 24.49
N PRO A 33 -11.73 5.54 24.81
CA PRO A 33 -10.34 5.39 25.26
C PRO A 33 -10.19 4.57 26.55
N LYS A 34 -11.26 4.37 27.33
CA LYS A 34 -11.27 3.56 28.55
C LYS A 34 -11.69 2.11 28.31
N ALA A 35 -12.20 1.78 27.12
CA ALA A 35 -12.58 0.43 26.79
C ALA A 35 -11.33 -0.46 26.65
N GLU A 36 -11.39 -1.63 27.27
CA GLU A 36 -10.36 -2.64 27.14
C GLU A 36 -10.49 -3.32 25.78
N THR A 37 -9.45 -3.21 24.94
CA THR A 37 -9.44 -3.81 23.60
C THR A 37 -9.23 -5.32 23.68
N PRO A 38 -9.59 -6.08 22.61
CA PRO A 38 -9.33 -7.51 22.55
C PRO A 38 -7.85 -7.86 22.71
N ALA A 39 -6.95 -6.98 22.23
CA ALA A 39 -5.51 -7.13 22.37
C ALA A 39 -5.10 -7.25 23.84
N VAL A 40 -5.67 -6.42 24.71
CA VAL A 40 -5.40 -6.41 26.15
C VAL A 40 -6.12 -7.57 26.84
N LYS A 41 -7.41 -7.73 26.58
CA LYS A 41 -8.28 -8.70 27.26
C LYS A 41 -7.89 -10.17 27.00
N PHE A 42 -7.49 -10.50 25.78
CA PHE A 42 -7.18 -11.86 25.35
C PHE A 42 -5.68 -12.07 25.10
N ASN A 43 -4.82 -11.19 25.65
CA ASN A 43 -3.38 -11.20 25.42
C ASN A 43 -2.77 -12.59 25.60
N ASP A 44 -2.43 -13.25 24.50
CA ASP A 44 -1.89 -14.60 24.44
C ASP A 44 -0.43 -14.62 23.96
N GLY A 45 0.14 -13.44 23.68
CA GLY A 45 1.50 -13.29 23.17
C GLY A 45 1.71 -13.84 21.75
N LYS A 46 0.64 -14.22 21.04
CA LYS A 46 0.68 -14.82 19.70
C LYS A 46 -0.26 -14.10 18.73
N ASP A 47 -1.56 -14.29 18.90
CA ASP A 47 -2.60 -13.72 18.04
C ASP A 47 -3.11 -12.39 18.60
N TYR A 48 -3.18 -12.26 19.91
CA TYR A 48 -3.56 -11.05 20.64
C TYR A 48 -2.35 -10.53 21.40
N VAL A 49 -1.84 -9.38 20.95
CA VAL A 49 -0.64 -8.76 21.52
C VAL A 49 -0.84 -7.26 21.61
N PRO A 50 -0.99 -6.68 22.81
CA PRO A 50 -1.09 -5.24 22.99
C PRO A 50 0.11 -4.54 22.36
N THR A 51 -0.16 -3.74 21.36
CA THR A 51 0.84 -3.05 20.56
C THR A 51 0.45 -1.59 20.44
N ASN A 52 1.45 -0.71 20.52
CA ASN A 52 1.23 0.73 20.44
C ASN A 52 0.56 1.12 19.12
N GLY A 53 -0.29 2.15 19.17
CA GLY A 53 -1.07 2.55 18.00
C GLY A 53 -0.25 3.00 16.78
N TRP A 54 0.98 3.49 16.95
CA TRP A 54 1.89 3.83 15.84
C TRP A 54 2.48 2.60 15.16
N THR A 55 2.87 1.58 15.92
CA THR A 55 3.34 0.31 15.38
C THR A 55 2.20 -0.40 14.64
N VAL A 56 1.00 -0.45 15.23
CA VAL A 56 -0.19 -1.00 14.55
C VAL A 56 -0.56 -0.19 13.30
N PHE A 57 -0.49 1.14 13.36
CA PHE A 57 -0.68 2.00 12.20
C PHE A 57 0.32 1.68 11.09
N SER A 58 1.60 1.48 11.45
CA SER A 58 2.66 1.16 10.51
C SER A 58 2.41 -0.19 9.83
N HIS A 59 1.95 -1.20 10.58
CA HIS A 59 1.54 -2.49 10.02
C HIS A 59 0.32 -2.38 9.10
N GLN A 60 -0.73 -1.67 9.54
CA GLN A 60 -1.92 -1.46 8.71
C GLN A 60 -1.54 -0.72 7.43
N PHE A 61 -0.86 0.42 7.54
CA PHE A 61 -0.46 1.25 6.42
C PHE A 61 0.43 0.48 5.44
N SER A 62 1.50 -0.19 5.90
CA SER A 62 2.37 -0.98 5.01
C SER A 62 1.66 -2.19 4.38
N SER A 63 0.61 -2.72 5.00
CA SER A 63 -0.17 -3.84 4.46
C SER A 63 -1.20 -3.41 3.40
N ILE A 64 -1.65 -2.15 3.44
CA ILE A 64 -2.67 -1.61 2.52
C ILE A 64 -2.07 -0.70 1.44
N ALA A 65 -1.07 0.10 1.78
CA ALA A 65 -0.29 0.92 0.87
C ALA A 65 0.66 0.00 0.09
N GLY A 66 0.09 -0.72 -0.87
CA GLY A 66 0.82 -1.61 -1.76
C GLY A 66 0.95 -1.01 -3.15
N ALA A 67 0.93 -1.91 -4.13
CA ALA A 67 0.96 -1.57 -5.53
C ALA A 67 -0.32 -0.97 -6.08
N GLY A 68 -1.46 -1.37 -5.53
CA GLY A 68 -2.77 -0.99 -6.03
C GLY A 68 -2.96 0.52 -6.17
N PRO A 69 -2.65 1.35 -5.15
CA PRO A 69 -2.83 2.81 -5.20
C PRO A 69 -2.04 3.49 -6.32
N VAL A 70 -0.82 3.01 -6.57
CA VAL A 70 0.06 3.55 -7.62
C VAL A 70 -0.40 3.08 -8.99
N THR A 71 -0.49 1.76 -9.17
CA THR A 71 -0.88 1.15 -10.45
C THR A 71 -2.27 1.58 -10.89
N GLY A 72 -3.24 1.54 -9.99
CA GLY A 72 -4.63 1.89 -10.27
C GLY A 72 -4.79 3.35 -10.69
N ALA A 73 -4.16 4.29 -9.96
CA ALA A 73 -4.23 5.70 -10.28
C ALA A 73 -3.61 6.04 -11.63
N ILE A 74 -2.45 5.44 -11.95
CA ILE A 74 -1.75 5.66 -13.22
C ILE A 74 -2.52 5.03 -14.38
N GLN A 75 -3.00 3.79 -14.25
CA GLN A 75 -3.78 3.13 -15.30
C GLN A 75 -5.11 3.84 -15.57
N ALA A 76 -5.79 4.30 -14.53
CA ALA A 76 -7.05 5.01 -14.66
C ALA A 76 -6.89 6.41 -15.28
N ALA A 77 -5.67 6.96 -15.33
CA ALA A 77 -5.41 8.25 -15.96
C ALA A 77 -5.71 8.26 -17.48
N ALA A 78 -5.96 7.09 -18.08
CA ALA A 78 -6.53 6.94 -19.42
C ALA A 78 -7.91 7.65 -19.57
N PHE A 79 -8.63 7.91 -18.48
CA PHE A 79 -9.86 8.70 -18.43
C PHE A 79 -9.64 10.21 -18.22
N GLY A 80 -8.38 10.62 -18.12
CA GLY A 80 -7.94 11.96 -17.68
C GLY A 80 -7.65 12.01 -16.19
N TRP A 81 -6.84 12.99 -15.76
CA TRP A 81 -6.40 13.06 -14.36
C TRP A 81 -7.50 13.55 -13.40
N LEU A 82 -8.45 14.38 -13.85
CA LEU A 82 -9.45 14.97 -12.96
C LEU A 82 -10.46 13.94 -12.42
N PRO A 83 -11.06 13.05 -13.26
CA PRO A 83 -11.94 11.99 -12.75
C PRO A 83 -11.24 11.07 -11.74
N VAL A 84 -9.98 10.72 -12.00
CA VAL A 84 -9.17 9.89 -11.09
C VAL A 84 -8.96 10.61 -9.78
N LEU A 85 -8.52 11.88 -9.80
CA LEU A 85 -8.33 12.67 -8.59
C LEU A 85 -9.61 12.77 -7.77
N LEU A 86 -10.73 13.10 -8.40
CA LEU A 86 -12.03 13.22 -7.72
C LEU A 86 -12.43 11.89 -7.08
N TRP A 87 -12.24 10.78 -7.78
CA TRP A 87 -12.56 9.47 -7.26
C TRP A 87 -11.64 9.03 -6.12
N VAL A 88 -10.33 9.30 -6.20
CA VAL A 88 -9.41 9.05 -5.08
C VAL A 88 -9.83 9.85 -3.84
N LEU A 89 -10.18 11.13 -4.01
CA LEU A 89 -10.58 11.97 -2.87
C LEU A 89 -11.93 11.56 -2.30
N ILE A 90 -12.97 11.43 -3.14
CA ILE A 90 -14.33 11.12 -2.68
C ILE A 90 -14.41 9.67 -2.22
N GLY A 91 -13.93 8.73 -3.05
CA GLY A 91 -13.85 7.31 -2.74
C GLY A 91 -13.04 7.09 -1.47
N GLY A 92 -11.80 7.57 -1.45
CA GLY A 92 -10.87 7.36 -0.33
C GLY A 92 -11.44 7.85 1.00
N VAL A 93 -12.08 9.03 1.01
CA VAL A 93 -12.65 9.63 2.22
C VAL A 93 -13.93 8.94 2.70
N PHE A 94 -14.88 8.68 1.80
CA PHE A 94 -16.24 8.26 2.18
C PHE A 94 -16.48 6.75 2.10
N PHE A 95 -15.68 6.04 1.32
CA PHE A 95 -15.85 4.60 1.11
C PHE A 95 -14.65 3.85 1.66
N GLY A 96 -13.44 4.13 1.18
CA GLY A 96 -12.22 3.43 1.59
C GLY A 96 -11.95 3.56 3.09
N ALA A 97 -11.74 4.79 3.56
CA ALA A 97 -11.41 5.07 4.96
C ALA A 97 -12.54 4.67 5.93
N VAL A 98 -13.80 4.85 5.52
CA VAL A 98 -14.97 4.44 6.31
C VAL A 98 -15.05 2.91 6.42
N THR A 99 -14.83 2.19 5.32
CA THR A 99 -14.91 0.72 5.31
C THR A 99 -13.78 0.10 6.14
N ASP A 100 -12.55 0.61 6.01
CA ASP A 100 -11.41 0.07 6.75
C ASP A 100 -11.55 0.34 8.26
N PHE A 101 -11.88 1.59 8.62
CA PHE A 101 -12.15 1.94 10.01
C PHE A 101 -13.37 1.21 10.58
N GLY A 102 -14.43 1.05 9.79
CA GLY A 102 -15.63 0.31 10.17
C GLY A 102 -15.35 -1.18 10.40
N ALA A 103 -14.55 -1.81 9.56
CA ALA A 103 -14.14 -3.20 9.72
C ALA A 103 -13.30 -3.40 10.99
N LEU A 104 -12.36 -2.48 11.26
CA LEU A 104 -11.59 -2.47 12.51
C LEU A 104 -12.52 -2.30 13.72
N TYR A 105 -13.42 -1.32 13.67
CA TYR A 105 -14.40 -1.05 14.73
C TYR A 105 -15.28 -2.27 15.04
N VAL A 106 -15.92 -2.82 14.02
CA VAL A 106 -16.81 -3.98 14.18
C VAL A 106 -16.03 -5.18 14.71
N SER A 107 -14.80 -5.40 14.25
CA SER A 107 -13.96 -6.50 14.74
C SER A 107 -13.59 -6.32 16.22
N VAL A 108 -13.10 -5.14 16.62
CA VAL A 108 -12.75 -4.81 18.01
C VAL A 108 -13.95 -5.02 18.94
N LYS A 109 -15.12 -4.48 18.57
CA LYS A 109 -16.37 -4.65 19.34
C LYS A 109 -16.88 -6.10 19.36
N ASN A 110 -16.38 -6.96 18.47
CA ASN A 110 -16.67 -8.40 18.46
C ASN A 110 -15.44 -9.23 18.84
N GLN A 111 -14.62 -8.74 19.80
CA GLN A 111 -13.51 -9.50 20.40
C GLN A 111 -12.34 -9.78 19.43
N GLY A 112 -12.11 -8.93 18.43
CA GLY A 112 -11.05 -9.13 17.44
C GLY A 112 -11.34 -10.24 16.43
N LYS A 113 -12.61 -10.61 16.27
CA LYS A 113 -13.05 -11.62 15.30
C LYS A 113 -12.97 -11.10 13.87
N SER A 114 -12.59 -11.97 12.94
CA SER A 114 -12.54 -11.64 11.51
C SER A 114 -13.91 -11.33 10.94
N MET A 115 -13.95 -10.60 9.82
CA MET A 115 -15.21 -10.28 9.13
C MET A 115 -16.08 -11.51 8.83
N GLY A 116 -15.48 -12.65 8.48
CA GLY A 116 -16.22 -13.89 8.24
C GLY A 116 -16.99 -14.38 9.48
N MET A 117 -16.38 -14.27 10.67
CA MET A 117 -17.03 -14.66 11.93
C MET A 117 -18.12 -13.65 12.35
N VAL A 118 -17.91 -12.37 12.06
CA VAL A 118 -18.94 -11.33 12.25
C VAL A 118 -20.14 -11.60 11.34
N ILE A 119 -19.90 -11.91 10.06
CA ILE A 119 -20.95 -12.28 9.09
C ILE A 119 -21.73 -13.51 9.57
N GLU A 120 -21.07 -14.53 10.12
CA GLU A 120 -21.77 -15.68 10.69
C GLU A 120 -22.71 -15.29 11.82
N LYS A 121 -22.30 -14.37 12.69
CA LYS A 121 -23.09 -13.92 13.84
C LYS A 121 -24.37 -13.18 13.41
N TYR A 122 -24.31 -12.37 12.36
CA TYR A 122 -25.42 -11.49 11.95
C TYR A 122 -26.23 -11.99 10.74
N ILE A 123 -25.60 -12.73 9.81
CA ILE A 123 -26.22 -13.22 8.57
C ILE A 123 -26.40 -14.75 8.62
N GLY A 124 -25.48 -15.45 9.27
CA GLY A 124 -25.53 -16.91 9.43
C GLY A 124 -24.44 -17.67 8.68
N LYS A 125 -24.41 -18.98 8.88
CA LYS A 125 -23.35 -19.88 8.37
C LYS A 125 -23.24 -19.89 6.84
N PHE A 126 -24.37 -19.76 6.15
CA PHE A 126 -24.39 -19.70 4.69
C PHE A 126 -23.72 -18.43 4.17
N GLY A 127 -24.05 -17.27 4.74
CA GLY A 127 -23.39 -16.00 4.43
C GLY A 127 -21.88 -16.05 4.66
N ARG A 128 -21.43 -16.65 5.78
CA ARG A 128 -20.00 -16.87 6.03
C ARG A 128 -19.35 -17.70 4.92
N LYS A 129 -19.97 -18.81 4.50
CA LYS A 129 -19.40 -19.69 3.47
C LYS A 129 -19.24 -18.96 2.13
N ILE A 130 -20.27 -18.22 1.69
CA ILE A 130 -20.19 -17.44 0.44
C ILE A 130 -19.10 -16.37 0.55
N PHE A 131 -19.07 -15.63 1.66
CA PHE A 131 -18.06 -14.59 1.87
C PHE A 131 -16.63 -15.15 1.87
N LEU A 132 -16.40 -16.27 2.55
CA LEU A 132 -15.09 -16.92 2.59
C LEU A 132 -14.68 -17.49 1.21
N LEU A 133 -15.62 -18.06 0.46
CA LEU A 133 -15.37 -18.52 -0.91
C LEU A 133 -14.98 -17.34 -1.81
N PHE A 134 -15.71 -16.24 -1.73
CA PHE A 134 -15.38 -15.01 -2.44
C PHE A 134 -13.99 -14.49 -2.05
N CYS A 135 -13.70 -14.38 -0.75
CA CYS A 135 -12.40 -13.92 -0.27
C CYS A 135 -11.27 -14.82 -0.77
N TRP A 136 -11.47 -16.14 -0.76
CA TRP A 136 -10.48 -17.10 -1.23
C TRP A 136 -10.18 -16.90 -2.72
N LEU A 137 -11.20 -16.89 -3.58
CA LEU A 137 -11.05 -16.64 -5.02
C LEU A 137 -10.43 -15.27 -5.31
N PHE A 138 -10.87 -14.24 -4.59
CA PHE A 138 -10.34 -12.89 -4.72
C PHE A 138 -8.84 -12.83 -4.35
N THR A 139 -8.44 -13.41 -3.22
CA THR A 139 -7.03 -13.42 -2.80
C THR A 139 -6.13 -14.19 -3.77
N LEU A 140 -6.64 -15.25 -4.41
CA LEU A 140 -5.90 -15.96 -5.46
C LEU A 140 -5.60 -15.05 -6.66
N ILE A 141 -6.61 -14.33 -7.16
CA ILE A 141 -6.45 -13.42 -8.30
C ILE A 141 -5.53 -12.25 -7.95
N VAL A 142 -5.73 -11.63 -6.78
CA VAL A 142 -4.89 -10.51 -6.33
C VAL A 142 -3.43 -10.93 -6.18
N THR A 143 -3.18 -12.11 -5.62
CA THR A 143 -1.82 -12.65 -5.47
C THR A 143 -1.17 -12.86 -6.84
N ALA A 144 -1.90 -13.43 -7.81
CA ALA A 144 -1.39 -13.60 -9.16
C ALA A 144 -1.10 -12.27 -9.86
N ALA A 145 -2.01 -11.30 -9.76
CA ALA A 145 -1.85 -9.97 -10.37
C ALA A 145 -0.64 -9.21 -9.81
N PHE A 146 -0.46 -9.21 -8.48
CA PHE A 146 0.70 -8.55 -7.87
C PHE A 146 2.00 -9.30 -8.13
N ALA A 147 1.99 -10.64 -8.17
CA ALA A 147 3.18 -11.40 -8.53
C ALA A 147 3.62 -11.11 -9.98
N ASP A 148 2.68 -11.07 -10.93
CA ASP A 148 2.97 -10.75 -12.34
C ASP A 148 3.58 -9.35 -12.49
N MET A 149 3.01 -8.37 -11.80
CA MET A 149 3.45 -6.98 -11.87
C MET A 149 4.82 -6.76 -11.20
N VAL A 150 5.11 -7.45 -10.09
CA VAL A 150 6.46 -7.46 -9.49
C VAL A 150 7.46 -8.08 -10.45
N ALA A 151 7.14 -9.24 -11.01
CA ALA A 151 8.02 -9.92 -11.97
C ALA A 151 8.25 -9.09 -13.25
N GLY A 152 7.22 -8.40 -13.73
CA GLY A 152 7.32 -7.47 -14.86
C GLY A 152 8.21 -6.26 -14.56
N THR A 153 8.17 -5.75 -13.31
CA THR A 153 9.01 -4.61 -12.89
C THR A 153 10.49 -5.01 -12.80
N PHE A 154 10.80 -6.24 -12.38
CA PHE A 154 12.19 -6.73 -12.25
C PHE A 154 12.74 -7.38 -13.53
N ASN A 155 11.92 -7.49 -14.58
CA ASN A 155 12.34 -8.11 -15.83
C ASN A 155 13.48 -7.32 -16.48
N ALA A 156 14.62 -7.98 -16.70
CA ALA A 156 15.81 -7.38 -17.29
C ALA A 156 15.78 -7.35 -18.83
N TYR A 157 14.88 -8.11 -19.47
CA TYR A 157 14.86 -8.29 -20.92
C TYR A 157 13.80 -7.43 -21.61
N SER A 158 14.06 -7.04 -22.85
CA SER A 158 13.08 -6.33 -23.68
C SER A 158 11.88 -7.22 -24.01
N VAL A 159 10.68 -6.64 -23.96
CA VAL A 159 9.43 -7.30 -24.37
C VAL A 159 9.30 -7.32 -25.90
N GLU A 160 9.86 -6.32 -26.59
CA GLU A 160 9.77 -6.17 -28.04
C GLU A 160 10.78 -7.06 -28.78
N GLN A 161 11.95 -7.28 -28.17
CA GLN A 161 13.03 -8.11 -28.72
C GLN A 161 13.46 -9.17 -27.70
N PRO A 162 12.79 -10.35 -27.69
CA PRO A 162 13.11 -11.42 -26.75
C PRO A 162 14.60 -11.80 -26.78
N GLY A 163 15.22 -11.89 -25.60
CA GLY A 163 16.64 -12.23 -25.45
C GLY A 163 17.61 -11.05 -25.48
N THR A 164 17.13 -9.82 -25.75
CA THR A 164 17.93 -8.60 -25.60
C THR A 164 17.69 -7.96 -24.23
N LEU A 165 18.74 -7.38 -23.62
CA LEU A 165 18.60 -6.64 -22.37
C LEU A 165 17.87 -5.32 -22.61
N ALA A 166 16.93 -4.99 -21.74
CA ALA A 166 16.27 -3.69 -21.75
C ALA A 166 17.26 -2.59 -21.33
N PRO A 167 17.08 -1.32 -21.76
CA PRO A 167 17.91 -0.21 -21.28
C PRO A 167 17.92 -0.07 -19.75
N ALA A 168 16.83 -0.47 -19.10
CA ALA A 168 16.68 -0.48 -17.64
C ALA A 168 17.11 -1.81 -16.97
N ALA A 169 17.79 -2.73 -17.68
CA ALA A 169 18.14 -4.06 -17.17
C ALA A 169 18.87 -4.01 -15.82
N ALA A 170 19.93 -3.22 -15.72
CA ALA A 170 20.71 -3.08 -14.50
C ALA A 170 19.87 -2.49 -13.35
N THR A 171 19.04 -1.48 -13.63
CA THR A 171 18.14 -0.86 -12.64
C THR A 171 17.07 -1.83 -12.16
N ASN A 172 16.45 -2.58 -13.07
CA ASN A 172 15.43 -3.59 -12.77
C ASN A 172 16.05 -4.75 -11.96
N GLY A 173 17.23 -5.23 -12.36
CA GLY A 173 17.97 -6.27 -11.65
C GLY A 173 18.45 -5.83 -10.27
N ALA A 174 18.84 -4.56 -10.13
CA ALA A 174 19.14 -3.97 -8.83
C ALA A 174 17.89 -3.92 -7.95
N ALA A 175 16.74 -3.46 -8.47
CA ALA A 175 15.48 -3.45 -7.72
C ALA A 175 15.06 -4.86 -7.25
N GLY A 176 15.23 -5.87 -8.11
CA GLY A 176 15.01 -7.26 -7.76
C GLY A 176 15.95 -7.74 -6.64
N MET A 177 17.25 -7.47 -6.74
CA MET A 177 18.22 -7.85 -5.70
C MET A 177 18.00 -7.09 -4.39
N VAL A 178 17.71 -5.79 -4.44
CA VAL A 178 17.34 -4.99 -3.25
C VAL A 178 16.15 -5.64 -2.56
N SER A 179 15.14 -6.08 -3.31
CA SER A 179 13.98 -6.78 -2.74
C SER A 179 14.36 -8.10 -2.06
N ILE A 180 15.25 -8.89 -2.65
CA ILE A 180 15.79 -10.12 -2.02
C ILE A 180 16.53 -9.81 -0.73
N MET A 181 17.45 -8.85 -0.77
CA MET A 181 18.22 -8.44 0.41
C MET A 181 17.32 -7.86 1.50
N PHE A 182 16.30 -7.08 1.12
CA PHE A 182 15.33 -6.55 2.07
C PHE A 182 14.61 -7.66 2.84
N MET A 183 14.28 -8.77 2.17
CA MET A 183 13.68 -9.95 2.82
C MET A 183 14.67 -10.65 3.76
N VAL A 184 15.92 -10.82 3.34
CA VAL A 184 16.99 -11.40 4.18
C VAL A 184 17.22 -10.55 5.43
N PHE A 185 17.36 -9.24 5.26
CA PHE A 185 17.56 -8.30 6.36
C PHE A 185 16.33 -8.16 7.25
N ALA A 186 15.11 -8.31 6.73
CA ALA A 186 13.91 -8.40 7.57
C ALA A 186 13.96 -9.63 8.50
N VAL A 187 14.41 -10.79 8.02
CA VAL A 187 14.60 -11.98 8.86
C VAL A 187 15.70 -11.75 9.92
N ILE A 188 16.83 -11.17 9.52
CA ILE A 188 17.91 -10.80 10.45
C ILE A 188 17.38 -9.82 11.51
N PHE A 189 16.62 -8.83 11.08
CA PHE A 189 16.00 -7.84 11.96
C PHE A 189 15.06 -8.50 12.96
N GLY A 190 14.17 -9.39 12.52
CA GLY A 190 13.28 -10.15 13.40
C GLY A 190 14.02 -11.02 14.42
N LEU A 191 15.12 -11.67 14.01
CA LEU A 191 15.94 -12.50 14.91
C LEU A 191 16.68 -11.65 15.96
N VAL A 192 17.27 -10.53 15.55
CA VAL A 192 17.95 -9.59 16.45
C VAL A 192 16.95 -8.97 17.42
N GLN A 193 15.78 -8.56 16.91
CA GLN A 193 14.70 -7.98 17.71
C GLN A 193 14.24 -8.94 18.80
N LYS A 194 14.05 -10.22 18.45
CA LYS A 194 13.70 -11.26 19.43
C LYS A 194 14.79 -11.52 20.46
N LYS A 195 16.07 -11.41 20.10
CA LYS A 195 17.19 -11.69 21.00
C LYS A 195 17.51 -10.52 21.94
N PHE A 196 17.42 -9.29 21.44
CA PHE A 196 17.86 -8.10 22.15
C PHE A 196 16.72 -7.18 22.63
N ASN A 197 15.47 -7.47 22.25
CA ASN A 197 14.28 -6.67 22.58
C ASN A 197 14.52 -5.17 22.36
N LEU A 198 15.00 -4.81 21.16
CA LEU A 198 15.25 -3.40 20.86
C LEU A 198 13.93 -2.65 20.93
N SER A 199 13.95 -1.43 21.45
CA SER A 199 12.76 -0.60 21.55
C SER A 199 13.09 0.85 21.26
N GLY A 200 12.10 1.56 20.72
CA GLY A 200 12.21 2.99 20.41
C GLY A 200 13.26 3.27 19.33
N TRP A 201 14.15 4.22 19.59
CA TRP A 201 15.08 4.72 18.57
C TRP A 201 16.11 3.67 18.11
N LYS A 202 16.49 2.71 18.98
CA LYS A 202 17.47 1.67 18.62
C LYS A 202 16.92 0.72 17.56
N GLU A 203 15.65 0.36 17.69
CA GLU A 203 14.92 -0.45 16.72
C GLU A 203 14.85 0.27 15.37
N ALA A 204 14.50 1.56 15.38
CA ALA A 204 14.45 2.39 14.17
C ALA A 204 15.82 2.50 13.47
N VAL A 205 16.89 2.80 14.21
CA VAL A 205 18.25 2.92 13.64
C VAL A 205 18.70 1.60 13.04
N PHE A 206 18.49 0.48 13.72
CA PHE A 206 18.87 -0.82 13.18
C PHE A 206 18.05 -1.18 11.94
N GLY A 207 16.76 -0.86 11.92
CA GLY A 207 15.90 -1.04 10.75
C GLY A 207 16.41 -0.24 9.55
N ILE A 208 16.77 1.03 9.76
CA ILE A 208 17.35 1.88 8.71
C ILE A 208 18.69 1.33 8.21
N VAL A 209 19.56 0.84 9.10
CA VAL A 209 20.83 0.20 8.70
C VAL A 209 20.56 -1.02 7.82
N CYS A 210 19.61 -1.88 8.19
CA CYS A 210 19.18 -3.02 7.38
C CYS A 210 18.66 -2.59 5.99
N ILE A 211 17.90 -1.50 5.91
CA ILE A 211 17.43 -0.93 4.64
C ILE A 211 18.63 -0.48 3.79
N VAL A 212 19.52 0.35 4.35
CA VAL A 212 20.70 0.87 3.63
C VAL A 212 21.59 -0.27 3.12
N LEU A 213 21.85 -1.29 3.95
CA LEU A 213 22.62 -2.46 3.52
C LEU A 213 21.92 -3.23 2.38
N SER A 214 20.59 -3.31 2.39
CA SER A 214 19.82 -3.92 1.30
C SER A 214 20.05 -3.17 -0.02
N PHE A 215 20.05 -1.83 0.02
CA PHE A 215 20.32 -0.99 -1.15
C PHE A 215 21.77 -1.10 -1.62
N VAL A 216 22.74 -1.00 -0.70
CA VAL A 216 24.17 -1.09 -1.03
C VAL A 216 24.48 -2.43 -1.70
N ILE A 217 24.02 -3.54 -1.15
CA ILE A 217 24.26 -4.86 -1.76
C ILE A 217 23.49 -4.99 -3.08
N GLY A 218 22.22 -4.59 -3.12
CA GLY A 218 21.39 -4.76 -4.30
C GLY A 218 21.82 -3.92 -5.50
N MET A 219 22.33 -2.70 -5.28
CA MET A 219 22.84 -1.84 -6.34
C MET A 219 24.21 -2.29 -6.88
N ASN A 220 25.05 -2.91 -6.03
CA ASN A 220 26.37 -3.40 -6.44
C ASN A 220 26.34 -4.80 -7.07
N CYS A 221 25.33 -5.62 -6.77
CA CYS A 221 25.18 -6.98 -7.28
C CYS A 221 23.81 -7.20 -7.95
N PRO A 222 23.48 -6.49 -9.06
CA PRO A 222 22.18 -6.61 -9.70
C PRO A 222 21.97 -8.03 -10.26
N LEU A 223 20.75 -8.57 -10.08
CA LEU A 223 20.37 -9.87 -10.63
C LEU A 223 19.47 -9.67 -11.85
N GLU A 224 20.04 -9.83 -13.04
CA GLU A 224 19.35 -9.62 -14.31
C GLU A 224 18.68 -10.92 -14.79
N PHE A 225 17.49 -11.21 -14.23
CA PHE A 225 16.68 -12.34 -14.64
C PHE A 225 15.46 -11.94 -15.48
N GLY A 226 14.92 -12.91 -16.22
CA GLY A 226 13.68 -12.77 -16.96
C GLY A 226 12.44 -12.84 -16.08
N LYS A 227 11.32 -12.36 -16.63
CA LYS A 227 10.01 -12.33 -15.96
C LYS A 227 9.60 -13.71 -15.39
N ASP A 228 9.83 -14.79 -16.12
CA ASP A 228 9.44 -16.14 -15.68
C ASP A 228 10.20 -16.56 -14.42
N THR A 229 11.51 -16.37 -14.40
CA THR A 229 12.37 -16.63 -13.22
C THR A 229 11.93 -15.78 -12.03
N TRP A 230 11.66 -14.49 -12.23
CA TRP A 230 11.15 -13.61 -11.17
C TRP A 230 9.77 -14.03 -10.66
N SER A 231 8.91 -14.55 -11.52
CA SER A 231 7.60 -15.07 -11.14
C SER A 231 7.77 -16.28 -10.21
N TYR A 232 8.65 -17.22 -10.55
CA TYR A 232 8.96 -18.35 -9.66
C TYR A 232 9.54 -17.90 -8.32
N ILE A 233 10.53 -16.99 -8.32
CA ILE A 233 11.13 -16.44 -7.10
C ILE A 233 10.04 -15.80 -6.21
N THR A 234 9.14 -15.03 -6.81
CA THR A 234 8.06 -14.33 -6.10
C THR A 234 7.08 -15.32 -5.46
N PHE A 235 6.66 -16.37 -6.17
CA PHE A 235 5.76 -17.38 -5.61
C PHE A 235 6.42 -18.23 -4.51
N VAL A 236 7.71 -18.58 -4.67
CA VAL A 236 8.48 -19.25 -3.62
C VAL A 236 8.53 -18.37 -2.37
N TYR A 237 8.77 -17.07 -2.51
CA TYR A 237 8.72 -16.13 -1.41
C TYR A 237 7.32 -16.08 -0.76
N ILE A 238 6.25 -15.95 -1.55
CA ILE A 238 4.88 -15.89 -1.03
C ILE A 238 4.56 -17.14 -0.19
N PHE A 239 5.00 -18.31 -0.63
CA PHE A 239 4.87 -19.55 0.15
C PHE A 239 5.55 -19.44 1.51
N PHE A 240 6.82 -19.02 1.56
CA PHE A 240 7.53 -18.83 2.84
C PHE A 240 6.87 -17.74 3.69
N ALA A 241 6.45 -16.63 3.11
CA ALA A 241 5.75 -15.57 3.82
C ALA A 241 4.40 -16.04 4.40
N ALA A 242 3.72 -16.99 3.77
CA ALA A 242 2.48 -17.55 4.30
C ALA A 242 2.70 -18.51 5.48
N VAL A 243 3.81 -19.26 5.49
CA VAL A 243 4.08 -20.32 6.48
C VAL A 243 4.92 -19.83 7.66
N LEU A 244 5.83 -18.88 7.45
CA LEU A 244 6.73 -18.40 8.49
C LEU A 244 5.99 -17.59 9.57
N PRO A 245 6.46 -17.65 10.84
CA PRO A 245 5.87 -16.87 11.92
C PRO A 245 5.90 -15.36 11.64
N MET A 246 4.84 -14.65 12.04
CA MET A 246 4.70 -13.21 11.81
C MET A 246 5.88 -12.39 12.34
N TRP A 247 6.36 -12.69 13.55
CA TRP A 247 7.48 -12.01 14.19
C TRP A 247 8.82 -12.17 13.44
N LEU A 248 8.97 -13.23 12.64
CA LEU A 248 10.23 -13.54 11.96
C LEU A 248 10.37 -12.79 10.65
N LEU A 249 9.29 -12.63 9.90
CA LEU A 249 9.35 -12.03 8.56
C LEU A 249 8.37 -10.87 8.38
N LYS A 250 7.06 -11.06 8.58
CA LYS A 250 6.06 -10.03 8.25
C LYS A 250 6.22 -8.77 9.09
N GLN A 251 6.18 -8.91 10.42
CA GLN A 251 6.32 -7.79 11.34
C GLN A 251 7.61 -6.97 11.12
N PRO A 252 8.81 -7.60 11.06
CA PRO A 252 10.05 -6.84 10.84
C PRO A 252 10.12 -6.22 9.45
N ARG A 253 9.65 -6.92 8.40
CA ARG A 253 9.57 -6.41 7.03
C ARG A 253 8.65 -5.19 6.94
N ASP A 254 7.47 -5.26 7.54
CA ASP A 254 6.47 -4.19 7.51
C ASP A 254 6.96 -2.95 8.28
N TYR A 255 7.68 -3.16 9.38
CA TYR A 255 8.34 -2.08 10.12
C TYR A 255 9.40 -1.36 9.26
N MET A 256 10.29 -2.11 8.61
CA MET A 256 11.29 -1.55 7.67
C MET A 256 10.61 -0.82 6.50
N THR A 257 9.54 -1.41 5.95
CA THR A 257 8.80 -0.87 4.80
C THR A 257 8.17 0.48 5.11
N THR A 258 7.75 0.69 6.37
CA THR A 258 7.17 1.96 6.81
C THR A 258 8.15 3.12 6.64
N PHE A 259 9.44 2.94 6.98
CA PHE A 259 10.45 3.98 6.75
C PHE A 259 10.66 4.27 5.26
N MET A 260 10.62 3.24 4.41
CA MET A 260 10.71 3.42 2.96
C MET A 260 9.51 4.21 2.42
N PHE A 261 8.29 3.91 2.85
CA PHE A 261 7.12 4.69 2.44
C PHE A 261 7.17 6.13 2.93
N ILE A 262 7.59 6.37 4.16
CA ILE A 262 7.79 7.73 4.68
C ILE A 262 8.82 8.48 3.81
N GLY A 263 9.98 7.85 3.54
CA GLY A 263 11.03 8.43 2.70
C GLY A 263 10.56 8.71 1.27
N MET A 264 9.82 7.79 0.68
CA MET A 264 9.23 7.91 -0.66
C MET A 264 8.20 9.04 -0.74
N ILE A 265 7.26 9.12 0.21
CA ILE A 265 6.23 10.17 0.24
C ILE A 265 6.88 11.53 0.49
N ALA A 266 7.77 11.63 1.47
CA ALA A 266 8.50 12.88 1.75
C ALA A 266 9.33 13.31 0.54
N GLY A 267 10.01 12.35 -0.09
CA GLY A 267 10.77 12.55 -1.31
C GLY A 267 9.94 13.07 -2.47
N ALA A 268 8.80 12.42 -2.74
CA ALA A 268 7.89 12.86 -3.79
C ALA A 268 7.35 14.28 -3.52
N VAL A 269 6.97 14.59 -2.27
CA VAL A 269 6.48 15.93 -1.90
C VAL A 269 7.56 17.00 -2.05
N ILE A 270 8.77 16.75 -1.53
CA ILE A 270 9.91 17.68 -1.67
C ILE A 270 10.28 17.85 -3.14
N GLY A 271 10.35 16.75 -3.88
CA GLY A 271 10.66 16.75 -5.30
C GLY A 271 9.66 17.59 -6.10
N LEU A 272 8.36 17.43 -5.86
CA LEU A 272 7.32 18.27 -6.48
C LEU A 272 7.43 19.76 -6.07
N PHE A 273 7.89 20.03 -4.85
CA PHE A 273 8.10 21.38 -4.36
C PHE A 273 9.27 22.07 -5.06
N VAL A 274 10.36 21.35 -5.37
CA VAL A 274 11.54 21.90 -6.05
C VAL A 274 11.32 21.96 -7.57
N ALA A 275 10.81 20.89 -8.16
CA ALA A 275 10.68 20.71 -9.61
C ALA A 275 9.55 21.52 -10.24
N HIS A 276 8.50 21.83 -9.47
CA HIS A 276 7.27 22.49 -9.95
C HIS A 276 6.71 21.95 -11.28
N PRO A 277 6.53 20.62 -11.45
CA PRO A 277 6.20 20.09 -12.76
C PRO A 277 4.75 20.41 -13.17
N SER A 278 4.54 20.51 -14.49
CA SER A 278 3.21 20.64 -15.07
C SER A 278 2.52 19.29 -15.19
N MET A 279 1.22 19.26 -14.88
CA MET A 279 0.33 18.16 -15.24
C MET A 279 0.12 18.19 -16.76
N ASN A 280 0.79 17.29 -17.48
CA ASN A 280 0.73 17.20 -18.94
C ASN A 280 -0.38 16.26 -19.42
N LEU A 281 -0.86 15.36 -18.56
CA LEU A 281 -2.00 14.51 -18.89
C LEU A 281 -3.27 15.34 -19.15
N PRO A 282 -4.15 14.89 -20.06
CA PRO A 282 -5.42 15.55 -20.33
C PRO A 282 -6.32 15.57 -19.08
N VAL A 283 -7.07 16.65 -18.90
CA VAL A 283 -8.02 16.80 -17.78
C VAL A 283 -9.09 15.72 -17.82
N TYR A 284 -9.60 15.45 -19.02
CA TYR A 284 -10.66 14.48 -19.29
C TYR A 284 -10.52 14.00 -20.73
N THR A 285 -10.61 12.69 -20.96
CA THR A 285 -10.49 12.09 -22.31
C THR A 285 -11.80 11.55 -22.85
N GLY A 286 -12.81 11.34 -22.00
CA GLY A 286 -14.11 10.81 -22.39
C GLY A 286 -14.70 9.85 -21.37
N PHE A 287 -16.00 9.56 -21.49
CA PHE A 287 -16.69 8.61 -20.62
C PHE A 287 -16.46 7.16 -21.09
N ASN A 288 -16.10 6.97 -22.36
CA ASN A 288 -15.72 5.68 -22.92
C ASN A 288 -14.27 5.77 -23.40
N ASN A 289 -13.48 4.77 -23.05
CA ASN A 289 -12.13 4.56 -23.53
C ASN A 289 -12.12 3.26 -24.36
N GLU A 290 -11.36 3.23 -25.46
CA GLU A 290 -11.36 2.09 -26.38
C GLU A 290 -10.80 0.80 -25.76
N THR A 291 -9.80 0.93 -24.88
CA THR A 291 -9.13 -0.21 -24.24
C THR A 291 -9.80 -0.62 -22.95
N LEU A 292 -10.14 0.37 -22.11
CA LEU A 292 -10.70 0.10 -20.80
C LEU A 292 -12.20 -0.08 -20.87
N GLY A 293 -12.93 0.62 -21.74
CA GLY A 293 -14.38 0.64 -21.77
C GLY A 293 -14.95 1.87 -21.06
N THR A 294 -16.13 1.73 -20.46
CA THR A 294 -16.84 2.85 -19.83
C THR A 294 -16.28 3.20 -18.45
N MET A 295 -16.07 4.49 -18.19
CA MET A 295 -15.50 5.03 -16.94
C MET A 295 -16.22 4.51 -15.70
N PHE A 296 -17.55 4.45 -15.74
CA PHE A 296 -18.33 3.75 -14.73
C PHE A 296 -18.76 2.39 -15.29
N PRO A 297 -18.49 1.26 -14.61
CA PRO A 297 -17.95 1.14 -13.25
C PRO A 297 -16.42 1.02 -13.17
N ILE A 298 -15.69 1.14 -14.28
CA ILE A 298 -14.28 0.71 -14.34
C ILE A 298 -13.37 1.51 -13.42
N LEU A 299 -13.58 2.81 -13.30
CA LEU A 299 -12.82 3.68 -12.39
C LEU A 299 -12.90 3.18 -10.94
N PHE A 300 -14.04 2.62 -10.51
CA PHE A 300 -14.26 2.08 -9.17
C PHE A 300 -13.47 0.80 -8.93
N VAL A 301 -13.19 0.04 -10.00
CA VAL A 301 -12.44 -1.22 -9.94
C VAL A 301 -10.95 -0.98 -10.12
N THR A 302 -10.56 -0.16 -11.10
CA THR A 302 -9.16 0.17 -11.41
C THR A 302 -8.52 0.95 -10.26
N VAL A 303 -9.23 1.93 -9.70
CA VAL A 303 -8.78 2.69 -8.52
C VAL A 303 -9.51 2.19 -7.28
N ALA A 304 -9.51 0.87 -7.07
CA ALA A 304 -10.05 0.28 -5.85
C ALA A 304 -9.12 0.56 -4.66
N CYS A 305 -7.84 0.23 -4.78
CA CYS A 305 -6.86 0.59 -3.75
C CYS A 305 -6.62 2.11 -3.80
N GLY A 306 -6.66 2.78 -2.64
CA GLY A 306 -6.70 4.24 -2.54
C GLY A 306 -8.09 4.89 -2.67
N ALA A 307 -9.17 4.17 -3.02
CA ALA A 307 -10.52 4.76 -3.04
C ALA A 307 -11.61 3.85 -2.42
N VAL A 308 -11.66 2.56 -2.76
CA VAL A 308 -12.63 1.59 -2.24
C VAL A 308 -11.95 0.23 -2.10
N SER A 309 -11.58 -0.19 -0.88
CA SER A 309 -10.90 -1.47 -0.70
C SER A 309 -11.57 -2.40 0.31
N GLY A 310 -11.97 -3.58 -0.17
CA GLY A 310 -12.46 -4.69 0.65
C GLY A 310 -11.33 -5.53 1.26
N PHE A 311 -10.13 -5.58 0.66
CA PHE A 311 -9.00 -6.33 1.22
C PHE A 311 -8.54 -5.76 2.56
N HIS A 312 -8.57 -4.43 2.71
CA HIS A 312 -8.11 -3.76 3.92
C HIS A 312 -8.96 -4.15 5.13
N SER A 313 -10.26 -4.43 4.91
CA SER A 313 -11.13 -4.98 5.94
C SER A 313 -10.65 -6.33 6.50
N LEU A 314 -9.98 -7.15 5.68
CA LEU A 314 -9.39 -8.42 6.12
C LEU A 314 -8.15 -8.19 6.97
N VAL A 315 -7.32 -7.19 6.62
CA VAL A 315 -6.16 -6.79 7.42
C VAL A 315 -6.62 -6.20 8.75
N SER A 316 -7.51 -5.21 8.70
CA SER A 316 -8.09 -4.51 9.86
C SER A 316 -8.76 -5.47 10.84
N SER A 317 -9.61 -6.37 10.35
CA SER A 317 -10.35 -7.32 11.20
C SER A 317 -9.54 -8.57 11.59
N GLY A 318 -8.48 -8.90 10.86
CA GLY A 318 -7.68 -10.10 11.06
C GLY A 318 -6.44 -9.89 11.91
N THR A 319 -5.87 -8.68 11.89
CA THR A 319 -4.56 -8.36 12.50
C THR A 319 -4.63 -7.12 13.40
N SER A 320 -5.00 -5.96 12.87
CA SER A 320 -5.01 -4.69 13.61
C SER A 320 -5.99 -4.71 14.80
N SER A 321 -7.15 -5.35 14.66
CA SER A 321 -8.14 -5.48 15.73
C SER A 321 -7.67 -6.31 16.93
N LYS A 322 -6.68 -7.18 16.72
CA LYS A 322 -6.11 -8.04 17.76
C LYS A 322 -4.85 -7.46 18.41
N THR A 323 -4.32 -6.38 17.86
CA THR A 323 -3.05 -5.78 18.30
C THR A 323 -3.20 -4.36 18.84
N VAL A 324 -4.23 -3.62 18.44
CA VAL A 324 -4.46 -2.25 18.93
C VAL A 324 -4.70 -2.22 20.44
N GLU A 325 -3.80 -1.57 21.19
CA GLU A 325 -3.88 -1.51 22.66
C GLU A 325 -5.01 -0.61 23.19
N ASN A 326 -5.43 0.40 22.42
CA ASN A 326 -6.43 1.37 22.86
C ASN A 326 -7.35 1.80 21.70
N GLU A 327 -8.66 1.89 21.95
CA GLU A 327 -9.61 2.25 20.90
C GLU A 327 -9.37 3.64 20.30
N LYS A 328 -8.80 4.58 21.06
CA LYS A 328 -8.46 5.93 20.58
C LYS A 328 -7.56 5.91 19.33
N ASP A 329 -6.71 4.88 19.22
CA ASP A 329 -5.77 4.74 18.11
C ASP A 329 -6.43 4.13 16.87
N MET A 330 -7.64 3.58 16.97
CA MET A 330 -8.33 2.95 15.83
C MET A 330 -8.62 3.93 14.70
N LEU A 331 -8.89 5.21 15.01
CA LEU A 331 -9.09 6.24 13.99
C LEU A 331 -7.80 6.46 13.19
N LYS A 332 -6.65 6.51 13.87
CA LYS A 332 -5.33 6.62 13.23
C LYS A 332 -5.03 5.37 12.41
N VAL A 333 -5.23 4.18 12.98
CA VAL A 333 -4.90 2.90 12.35
C VAL A 333 -5.76 2.64 11.11
N GLY A 334 -7.08 2.69 11.21
CA GLY A 334 -7.96 2.39 10.07
C GLY A 334 -8.13 3.58 9.14
N TYR A 335 -8.82 4.64 9.62
CA TYR A 335 -9.16 5.78 8.78
C TYR A 335 -7.90 6.54 8.30
N GLY A 336 -6.95 6.78 9.21
CA GLY A 336 -5.72 7.51 8.91
C GLY A 336 -4.81 6.81 7.91
N ALA A 337 -4.66 5.49 8.00
CA ALA A 337 -3.87 4.73 7.04
C ALA A 337 -4.47 4.83 5.63
N MET A 338 -5.80 4.70 5.49
CA MET A 338 -6.50 4.88 4.22
C MET A 338 -6.37 6.28 3.63
N VAL A 339 -6.42 7.31 4.48
CA VAL A 339 -6.23 8.71 4.05
C VAL A 339 -4.82 8.90 3.45
N LEU A 340 -3.79 8.32 4.07
CA LEU A 340 -2.42 8.41 3.56
C LEU A 340 -2.21 7.56 2.30
N GLU A 341 -2.88 6.42 2.18
CA GLU A 341 -2.89 5.63 0.93
C GLU A 341 -3.54 6.42 -0.22
N SER A 342 -4.61 7.17 0.07
CA SER A 342 -5.26 8.06 -0.90
C SER A 342 -4.30 9.18 -1.34
N LEU A 343 -3.53 9.74 -0.41
CA LEU A 343 -2.48 10.71 -0.73
C LEU A 343 -1.40 10.11 -1.65
N LEU A 344 -0.99 8.85 -1.39
CA LEU A 344 -0.05 8.13 -2.25
C LEU A 344 -0.61 7.95 -3.67
N ALA A 345 -1.89 7.62 -3.83
CA ALA A 345 -2.54 7.54 -5.14
C ALA A 345 -2.54 8.89 -5.88
N VAL A 346 -2.78 10.00 -5.17
CA VAL A 346 -2.68 11.36 -5.75
C VAL A 346 -1.25 11.69 -6.18
N LEU A 347 -0.26 11.34 -5.36
CA LEU A 347 1.16 11.51 -5.71
C LEU A 347 1.50 10.70 -6.97
N ALA A 348 1.06 9.44 -7.05
CA ALA A 348 1.28 8.60 -8.22
C ALA A 348 0.69 9.19 -9.50
N LEU A 349 -0.56 9.68 -9.42
CA LEU A 349 -1.20 10.37 -10.54
C LEU A 349 -0.44 11.63 -10.96
N CYS A 350 0.03 12.43 -10.00
CA CYS A 350 0.79 13.66 -10.27
C CYS A 350 2.16 13.37 -10.89
N VAL A 351 2.86 12.36 -10.40
CA VAL A 351 4.16 11.93 -10.94
C VAL A 351 4.00 11.41 -12.38
N ALA A 352 3.01 10.54 -12.64
CA ALA A 352 2.73 10.10 -14.00
C ALA A 352 2.27 11.26 -14.91
N GLY A 353 1.52 12.20 -14.36
CA GLY A 353 1.13 13.44 -15.00
C GLY A 353 2.29 14.33 -15.44
N ALA A 354 3.32 14.41 -14.61
CA ALA A 354 4.55 15.13 -14.88
C ALA A 354 5.45 14.40 -15.89
N ALA A 355 5.49 13.07 -15.82
CA ALA A 355 6.27 12.22 -16.71
C ALA A 355 5.67 12.10 -18.13
N ALA A 356 4.39 12.42 -18.30
CA ALA A 356 3.73 12.42 -19.60
C ALA A 356 4.35 13.49 -20.54
N GLY A 357 4.37 13.18 -21.84
CA GLY A 357 4.83 14.10 -22.88
C GLY A 357 4.00 15.38 -22.90
N ALA A 358 4.58 16.47 -23.41
CA ALA A 358 3.90 17.77 -23.48
C ALA A 358 2.61 17.78 -24.33
N ASP A 359 2.48 16.80 -25.22
CA ASP A 359 1.29 16.51 -26.04
C ASP A 359 0.24 15.66 -25.30
N GLY A 360 0.49 15.30 -24.04
CA GLY A 360 -0.38 14.47 -23.22
C GLY A 360 -0.19 12.97 -23.42
N THR A 361 0.85 12.56 -24.15
CA THR A 361 1.18 11.13 -24.30
C THR A 361 1.63 10.52 -22.97
N PRO A 362 1.02 9.40 -22.51
CA PRO A 362 1.45 8.73 -21.29
C PRO A 362 2.91 8.28 -21.36
N ALA A 363 3.61 8.35 -20.23
CA ALA A 363 4.97 7.83 -20.12
C ALA A 363 5.02 6.31 -20.39
N VAL A 364 6.11 5.85 -21.00
CA VAL A 364 6.31 4.43 -21.35
C VAL A 364 6.95 3.71 -20.16
N GLY A 365 6.39 2.57 -19.78
CA GLY A 365 6.90 1.71 -18.71
C GLY A 365 5.79 1.13 -17.86
N THR A 366 6.15 0.28 -16.88
CA THR A 366 5.18 -0.14 -15.87
C THR A 366 4.81 1.06 -14.98
N PRO A 367 3.62 1.08 -14.37
CA PRO A 367 3.24 2.14 -13.44
C PRO A 367 4.26 2.39 -12.33
N PHE A 368 4.93 1.33 -11.86
CA PHE A 368 6.00 1.43 -10.89
C PHE A 368 7.26 2.09 -11.42
N GLN A 369 7.66 1.76 -12.65
CA GLN A 369 8.81 2.40 -13.29
C GLN A 369 8.54 3.88 -13.51
N ILE A 370 7.35 4.24 -14.00
CA ILE A 370 6.95 5.64 -14.19
C ILE A 370 7.00 6.39 -12.85
N PHE A 371 6.43 5.80 -11.79
CA PHE A 371 6.43 6.43 -10.48
C PHE A 371 7.83 6.56 -9.89
N SER A 372 8.64 5.49 -9.91
CA SER A 372 9.97 5.49 -9.30
C SER A 372 10.95 6.39 -10.07
N GLN A 373 10.92 6.37 -11.39
CA GLN A 373 11.74 7.26 -12.23
C GLN A 373 11.33 8.72 -12.06
N GLY A 374 10.03 9.01 -12.01
CA GLY A 374 9.56 10.38 -11.80
C GLY A 374 9.97 10.92 -10.43
N VAL A 375 9.84 10.13 -9.37
CA VAL A 375 10.32 10.52 -8.04
C VAL A 375 11.84 10.66 -8.00
N ALA A 376 12.59 9.74 -8.61
CA ALA A 376 14.06 9.81 -8.67
C ALA A 376 14.55 11.03 -9.46
N GLY A 377 13.94 11.33 -10.61
CA GLY A 377 14.28 12.48 -11.43
C GLY A 377 14.07 13.82 -10.70
N PHE A 378 13.14 13.88 -9.74
CA PHE A 378 12.99 15.06 -8.89
C PHE A 378 14.15 15.28 -7.91
N PHE A 379 14.89 14.23 -7.56
CA PHE A 379 16.07 14.32 -6.68
C PHE A 379 17.36 14.64 -7.43
N GLU A 380 17.36 14.51 -8.76
CA GLU A 380 18.52 14.80 -9.62
C GLU A 380 18.55 16.25 -10.14
N MET A 381 17.47 17.01 -9.92
CA MET A 381 17.36 18.45 -10.20
C MET A 381 17.83 19.29 -9.01
#